data_AF-A0A3B9RPW7-F1
#
_entry.id   AF-A0A3B9RPW7-F1
#
_cell.length_a   1.000
_cell.length_b   1.000
_cell.length_c   1.000
_cell.angle_alpha   90.00
_cell.angle_beta   90.00
_cell.angle_gamma   90.00
#
_symmetry.space_group_name_H-M   'P 1'
#
loop_
_entity.id
_entity.type
_entity.pdbx_description
1 polymer ?
#
loop_
_entity_poly.entity_id
_entity_poly.type
_entity_poly.pdbx_seq_one_letter_code
_entity_poly.pdbx_strand_id
1 'polypeptide(L)'
;MYYRMQFSSEQVIYTTWVKAKQLLLRVYLNIEAQGGTILDYTLIPTLLDLLIYLPKGKPQFSFLEQHCTLESIAHTKDLLHHYKNISGRLPLSGKNYPLCGTYEAYHGSNCLSSLGKMGPFPQDLSIQTILQEKSSPSGSREIRACQI
;
A
#
# COMPACT_ATOMS: atom_id res chain seq x y z
N MET A 1 12.60 -8.05 -2.80
CA MET A 1 12.77 -6.64 -2.39
C MET A 1 11.40 -6.03 -2.20
N TYR A 2 11.28 -5.05 -1.29
CA TYR A 2 10.03 -4.35 -1.03
C TYR A 2 10.03 -3.00 -1.77
N TYR A 3 8.86 -2.59 -2.24
CA TYR A 3 8.68 -1.35 -2.96
C TYR A 3 7.40 -0.64 -2.52
N ARG A 4 7.43 0.69 -2.48
CA ARG A 4 6.23 1.51 -2.49
C ARG A 4 6.07 2.13 -3.85
N MET A 5 4.91 1.94 -4.45
CA MET A 5 4.55 2.55 -5.73
C MET A 5 3.37 3.48 -5.51
N GLN A 6 3.51 4.72 -5.95
CA GLN A 6 2.43 5.70 -5.85
C GLN A 6 2.13 6.30 -7.22
N PHE A 7 0.94 6.05 -7.73
CA PHE A 7 0.38 6.68 -8.92
C PHE A 7 -0.63 7.74 -8.49
N SER A 8 -0.39 8.99 -8.86
CA SER A 8 -1.29 10.12 -8.55
C SER A 8 -1.68 10.88 -9.81
N SER A 9 -2.94 11.30 -9.88
CA SER A 9 -3.47 12.07 -11.01
C SER A 9 -4.28 13.26 -10.50
N GLU A 10 -4.27 14.36 -11.25
CA GLU A 10 -5.18 15.49 -11.01
C GLU A 10 -6.63 15.12 -11.37
N GLN A 11 -6.80 14.13 -12.25
CA GLN A 11 -8.11 13.61 -12.66
C GLN A 11 -8.46 12.33 -11.93
N VAL A 12 -9.76 12.06 -11.85
CA VAL A 12 -10.28 10.83 -11.25
C VAL A 12 -9.90 9.61 -12.10
N ILE A 13 -9.18 8.66 -11.50
CA ILE A 13 -8.64 7.44 -12.11
C ILE A 13 -9.68 6.32 -12.19
N TYR A 14 -10.76 6.40 -11.41
CA TYR A 14 -11.96 5.55 -11.54
C TYR A 14 -13.22 6.29 -11.12
N THR A 15 -14.31 6.14 -11.87
CA THR A 15 -15.59 6.82 -11.58
C THR A 15 -16.63 5.92 -10.93
N THR A 16 -16.42 4.60 -10.94
CA THR A 16 -17.37 3.63 -10.39
C THR A 16 -16.65 2.56 -9.59
N TRP A 17 -17.39 1.91 -8.69
CA TRP A 17 -16.90 0.78 -7.91
C TRP A 17 -16.40 -0.38 -8.79
N VAL A 18 -17.08 -0.64 -9.90
CA VAL A 18 -16.69 -1.68 -10.87
C VAL A 18 -15.34 -1.34 -11.51
N LYS A 19 -15.15 -0.08 -11.93
CA LYS A 19 -13.87 0.38 -12.49
C LYS A 19 -12.74 0.33 -11.46
N ALA A 20 -13.00 0.68 -10.20
CA ALA A 20 -12.03 0.57 -9.12
C ALA A 20 -11.53 -0.87 -8.95
N LYS A 21 -12.46 -1.83 -8.91
CA LYS A 21 -12.15 -3.26 -8.83
C LYS A 21 -11.37 -3.77 -10.04
N GLN A 22 -11.76 -3.37 -11.25
CA GLN A 22 -11.05 -3.74 -12.47
C GLN A 22 -9.62 -3.19 -12.50
N LEU A 23 -9.42 -1.95 -12.04
CA LEU A 23 -8.09 -1.35 -11.89
C LEU A 23 -7.23 -2.14 -10.90
N LEU A 24 -7.75 -2.43 -9.70
CA LEU A 24 -7.05 -3.23 -8.70
C LEU A 24 -6.70 -4.62 -9.22
N LEU A 25 -7.63 -5.28 -9.90
CA LEU A 25 -7.40 -6.60 -10.48
C LEU A 25 -6.30 -6.56 -11.56
N ARG A 26 -6.32 -5.57 -12.45
CA ARG A 26 -5.28 -5.39 -13.47
C ARG A 26 -3.91 -5.18 -12.85
N VAL A 27 -3.83 -4.35 -11.80
CA VAL A 27 -2.61 -4.10 -11.03
C VAL A 27 -2.10 -5.37 -10.36
N TYR A 28 -2.98 -6.10 -9.68
CA TYR A 28 -2.67 -7.37 -9.03
C TYR A 28 -2.10 -8.38 -10.03
N LEU A 29 -2.80 -8.63 -11.14
CA LEU A 29 -2.38 -9.59 -12.16
C LEU A 29 -1.04 -9.19 -12.79
N ASN A 30 -0.79 -7.89 -12.97
CA ASN A 30 0.48 -7.40 -13.50
C ASN A 30 1.66 -7.63 -12.54
N ILE A 31 1.44 -7.49 -11.23
CA ILE A 31 2.46 -7.77 -10.21
C ILE A 31 2.70 -9.28 -10.09
N GLU A 32 1.62 -10.08 -10.10
CA GLU A 32 1.69 -11.54 -10.05
C GLU A 32 2.44 -12.11 -11.27
N ALA A 33 2.19 -11.58 -12.47
CA ALA A 33 2.91 -11.96 -13.69
C ALA A 33 4.43 -11.67 -13.62
N GLN A 34 4.85 -10.73 -12.76
CA GLN A 34 6.27 -10.44 -12.49
C GLN A 34 6.83 -11.29 -11.34
N GLY A 35 6.03 -12.20 -10.76
CA GLY A 35 6.41 -13.04 -9.62
C GLY A 35 6.38 -12.30 -8.28
N GLY A 36 5.64 -11.19 -8.19
CA GLY A 36 5.47 -10.40 -6.97
C GLY A 36 4.12 -10.62 -6.30
N THR A 37 3.88 -9.85 -5.23
CA THR A 37 2.57 -9.76 -4.58
C THR A 37 2.34 -8.36 -4.01
N ILE A 38 1.07 -7.98 -3.84
CA ILE A 38 0.68 -6.76 -3.13
C ILE A 38 0.62 -7.09 -1.64
N LEU A 39 1.27 -6.25 -0.84
CA LEU A 39 1.33 -6.35 0.61
C LEU A 39 0.29 -5.47 1.30
N ASP A 40 0.01 -4.30 0.72
CA ASP A 40 -1.00 -3.35 1.17
C ASP A 40 -1.32 -2.39 0.03
N TYR A 41 -2.45 -1.69 0.13
CA TYR A 41 -2.82 -0.66 -0.83
C TYR A 41 -3.76 0.38 -0.24
N THR A 42 -3.85 1.51 -0.93
CA THR A 42 -4.93 2.47 -0.79
C THR A 42 -5.27 3.01 -2.18
N LEU A 43 -6.54 2.88 -2.56
CA LEU A 43 -7.08 3.37 -3.81
C LEU A 43 -8.18 4.39 -3.52
N ILE A 44 -7.89 5.66 -3.75
CA ILE A 44 -8.88 6.76 -3.74
C ILE A 44 -9.01 7.34 -5.15
N PRO A 45 -10.02 8.17 -5.45
CA PRO A 45 -10.33 8.59 -6.82
C PRO A 45 -9.15 9.17 -7.61
N THR A 46 -8.16 9.80 -6.96
CA THR A 46 -7.02 10.45 -7.62
C THR A 46 -5.67 9.79 -7.33
N LEU A 47 -5.67 8.67 -6.60
CA LEU A 47 -4.42 8.08 -6.08
C LEU A 47 -4.56 6.57 -5.92
N LEU A 48 -3.55 5.86 -6.43
CA LEU A 48 -3.26 4.48 -6.11
C LEU A 48 -1.90 4.41 -5.41
N ASP A 49 -1.89 4.00 -4.16
CA ASP A 49 -0.68 3.76 -3.36
C ASP A 49 -0.59 2.27 -3.06
N LEU A 50 0.54 1.65 -3.37
CA LEU A 50 0.77 0.22 -3.27
C LEU A 50 2.04 -0.07 -2.47
N LEU A 51 1.96 -1.06 -1.60
CA LEU A 51 3.11 -1.73 -1.02
C LEU A 51 3.27 -3.08 -1.70
N ILE A 52 4.45 -3.34 -2.26
CA ILE A 52 4.70 -4.47 -3.15
C ILE A 52 5.90 -5.26 -2.64
N TYR A 53 5.80 -6.58 -2.66
CA TYR A 53 6.96 -7.46 -2.60
C TYR A 53 7.24 -8.02 -3.99
N LEU A 54 8.47 -7.83 -4.48
CA LEU A 54 8.93 -8.40 -5.74
C LEU A 54 10.32 -9.00 -5.54
N PRO A 55 10.50 -10.33 -5.65
CA PRO A 55 11.76 -10.99 -5.32
C PRO A 55 12.88 -10.68 -6.33
N LYS A 56 12.54 -10.43 -7.60
CA LYS A 56 13.49 -10.18 -8.68
C LYS A 56 13.08 -8.94 -9.49
N GLY A 57 14.05 -8.11 -9.85
CA GLY A 57 13.81 -6.93 -10.69
C GLY A 57 13.08 -5.80 -9.95
N LYS A 58 12.51 -4.88 -10.73
CA LYS A 58 11.72 -3.74 -10.24
C LYS A 58 10.30 -3.84 -10.80
N PRO A 59 9.25 -3.44 -10.07
CA PRO A 59 7.89 -3.43 -10.59
C PRO A 59 7.78 -2.55 -11.84
N GLN A 60 7.22 -3.10 -12.91
CA GLN A 60 6.94 -2.38 -14.15
C GLN A 60 5.43 -2.32 -14.40
N PHE A 61 4.92 -1.16 -14.80
CA PHE A 61 3.50 -0.94 -15.07
C PHE A 61 3.32 -0.14 -16.36
N SER A 62 3.25 -0.83 -17.50
CA SER A 62 3.10 -0.20 -18.82
C SER A 62 1.83 0.67 -18.96
N PHE A 63 0.83 0.43 -18.11
CA PHE A 63 -0.44 1.15 -18.13
C PHE A 63 -0.55 2.26 -17.06
N LEU A 64 0.49 2.49 -16.25
CA LEU A 64 0.56 3.51 -15.21
C LEU A 64 1.89 4.31 -15.25
N GLU A 65 2.61 4.33 -16.37
CA GLU A 65 3.97 4.89 -16.42
C GLU A 65 4.02 6.40 -16.12
N GLN A 66 2.98 7.14 -16.49
CA GLN A 66 2.89 8.57 -16.26
C GLN A 66 2.54 8.85 -14.79
N HIS A 67 3.22 9.78 -14.13
CA HIS A 67 2.95 10.19 -12.73
C HIS A 67 3.07 9.09 -11.67
N CYS A 68 3.86 8.05 -11.94
CA CYS A 68 4.17 7.00 -10.99
C CYS A 68 5.51 7.25 -10.31
N THR A 69 5.53 7.21 -8.98
CA THR A 69 6.75 7.17 -8.18
C THR A 69 6.97 5.75 -7.68
N LEU A 70 8.22 5.31 -7.70
CA LEU A 70 8.62 3.99 -7.23
C LEU A 70 9.80 4.16 -6.26
N GLU A 71 9.55 3.80 -5.01
CA GLU A 71 10.52 3.82 -3.92
C GLU A 71 10.89 2.38 -3.56
N SER A 72 12.19 2.09 -3.45
CA SER A 72 12.68 0.80 -2.99
C SER A 72 12.94 0.82 -1.49
N ILE A 73 12.42 -0.16 -0.76
CA ILE A 73 12.48 -0.22 0.70
C ILE A 73 13.58 -1.21 1.10
N ALA A 74 14.69 -0.69 1.63
CA ALA A 74 15.89 -1.49 1.90
C ALA A 74 15.80 -2.27 3.23
N HIS A 75 15.09 -1.74 4.23
CA HIS A 75 15.05 -2.32 5.57
C HIS A 75 13.62 -2.63 6.04
N THR A 76 13.48 -3.72 6.79
CA THR A 76 12.19 -4.16 7.37
C THR A 76 11.57 -3.13 8.31
N LYS A 77 12.37 -2.35 9.03
CA LYS A 77 11.84 -1.28 9.90
C LYS A 77 11.15 -0.16 9.10
N ASP A 78 11.67 0.15 7.92
CA ASP A 78 11.07 1.14 7.03
C ASP A 78 9.76 0.58 6.44
N LEU A 79 9.66 -0.74 6.25
CA LEU A 79 8.44 -1.38 5.76
C LEU A 79 7.24 -1.10 6.67
N LEU A 80 7.41 -1.12 8.00
CA LEU A 80 6.37 -0.75 8.97
C LEU A 80 5.93 0.72 8.82
N HIS A 81 6.89 1.62 8.59
CA HIS A 81 6.60 3.02 8.31
C HIS A 81 5.74 3.16 7.04
N HIS A 82 6.03 2.40 5.98
CA HIS A 82 5.22 2.40 4.77
C HIS A 82 3.81 1.80 4.98
N TYR A 83 3.69 0.72 5.76
CA TYR A 83 2.38 0.19 6.16
C TYR A 83 1.53 1.24 6.89
N LYS A 84 2.13 2.04 7.78
CA LYS A 84 1.43 3.13 8.47
C LYS A 84 0.99 4.21 7.50
N ASN A 85 1.88 4.62 6.60
CA ASN A 85 1.65 5.76 5.73
C ASN A 85 0.68 5.49 4.59
N ILE A 86 0.59 4.25 4.07
CA ILE A 86 -0.24 3.92 2.90
C ILE A 86 -1.71 4.24 3.15
N SER A 87 -2.21 4.02 4.37
CA SER A 87 -3.57 4.38 4.79
C SER A 87 -3.63 5.65 5.64
N GLY A 88 -2.50 6.34 5.84
CA GLY A 88 -2.41 7.51 6.73
C GLY A 88 -3.22 8.73 6.25
N ARG A 89 -3.57 8.76 4.96
CA ARG A 89 -4.42 9.81 4.36
C ARG A 89 -5.92 9.54 4.54
N LEU A 90 -6.28 8.34 5.02
CA LEU A 90 -7.68 7.94 5.19
C LEU A 90 -8.14 8.20 6.63
N PRO A 91 -9.41 8.60 6.84
CA PRO A 91 -10.00 8.65 8.17
C PRO A 91 -9.86 7.29 8.88
N LEU A 92 -9.55 7.34 10.18
CA LEU A 92 -9.33 6.15 11.01
C LEU A 92 -8.31 5.16 10.40
N SER A 93 -7.28 5.68 9.72
CA SER A 93 -6.23 4.90 9.04
C SER A 93 -6.79 3.86 8.05
N GLY A 94 -7.96 4.14 7.44
CA GLY A 94 -8.58 3.27 6.44
C GLY A 94 -9.45 2.14 6.99
N LYS A 95 -9.66 2.03 8.31
CA LYS A 95 -10.51 0.98 8.92
C LYS A 95 -11.92 0.90 8.35
N ASN A 96 -12.46 2.02 7.87
CA ASN A 96 -13.82 2.12 7.31
C ASN A 96 -13.82 2.45 5.81
N TYR A 97 -12.69 2.25 5.11
CA TYR A 97 -12.56 2.59 3.70
C TYR A 97 -12.40 1.35 2.80
N PRO A 98 -13.43 0.95 2.05
CA PRO A 98 -13.46 -0.35 1.36
C PRO A 98 -12.40 -0.62 0.29
N LEU A 99 -11.68 0.39 -0.21
CA LEU A 99 -10.61 0.25 -1.21
C LEU A 99 -9.23 0.49 -0.59
N CYS A 100 -8.96 -0.16 0.55
CA CYS A 100 -7.63 -0.19 1.14
C CYS A 100 -7.39 -1.51 1.87
N GLY A 101 -6.13 -1.93 1.96
CA GLY A 101 -5.76 -3.19 2.61
C GLY A 101 -6.07 -3.21 4.11
N THR A 102 -6.06 -2.06 4.79
CA THR A 102 -6.49 -1.97 6.20
C THR A 102 -7.95 -2.41 6.39
N TYR A 103 -8.86 -1.92 5.55
CA TYR A 103 -10.27 -2.33 5.62
C TYR A 103 -10.41 -3.84 5.36
N GLU A 104 -9.70 -4.36 4.36
CA GLU A 104 -9.74 -5.79 4.06
C GLU A 104 -9.27 -6.64 5.23
N ALA A 105 -8.19 -6.24 5.90
CA ALA A 105 -7.66 -6.92 7.07
C ALA A 105 -8.62 -6.89 8.27
N TYR A 106 -9.35 -5.79 8.48
CA TYR A 106 -10.31 -5.65 9.59
C TYR A 106 -11.64 -6.37 9.35
N HIS A 107 -12.13 -6.36 8.11
CA HIS A 107 -13.49 -6.81 7.78
C HIS A 107 -13.55 -8.14 7.02
N GLY A 108 -12.40 -8.74 6.69
CA GLY A 108 -12.34 -9.98 5.92
C GLY A 108 -12.90 -9.83 4.49
N SER A 109 -12.69 -8.66 3.87
CA SER A 109 -13.25 -8.33 2.55
C SER A 109 -12.61 -9.15 1.42
N ASN A 110 -13.39 -9.45 0.39
CA ASN A 110 -12.98 -10.30 -0.75
C ASN A 110 -12.35 -9.53 -1.93
N CYS A 111 -12.10 -8.22 -1.83
CA CYS A 111 -11.72 -7.41 -3.00
C CYS A 111 -10.32 -7.77 -3.54
N LEU A 112 -9.35 -8.00 -2.66
CA LEU A 112 -8.08 -8.65 -2.93
C LEU A 112 -7.81 -9.65 -1.80
N SER A 113 -8.56 -10.76 -1.78
CA SER A 113 -8.55 -11.79 -0.72
C SER A 113 -7.17 -12.44 -0.43
N SER A 114 -6.13 -12.07 -1.18
CA SER A 114 -4.72 -12.38 -0.95
C SER A 114 -3.99 -11.40 -0.02
N LEU A 115 -4.50 -10.19 0.23
CA LEU A 115 -3.88 -9.21 1.16
C LEU A 115 -4.00 -9.59 2.63
N GLY A 116 -5.12 -10.25 3.00
CA GLY A 116 -5.29 -10.85 4.32
C GLY A 116 -4.53 -12.17 4.49
N LYS A 117 -4.05 -12.77 3.39
CA LYS A 117 -3.21 -13.97 3.38
C LYS A 117 -1.76 -13.53 3.26
N MET A 118 -1.24 -13.01 4.37
CA MET A 118 0.18 -12.90 4.67
C MET A 118 1.08 -13.11 3.45
N GLY A 119 1.38 -12.04 2.70
CA GLY A 119 2.48 -12.09 1.73
C GLY A 119 3.76 -12.58 2.44
N PRO A 120 4.87 -12.83 1.74
CA PRO A 120 6.13 -13.21 2.39
C PRO A 120 6.62 -12.05 3.26
N PHE A 121 6.08 -12.00 4.47
CA PHE A 121 6.54 -11.15 5.52
C PHE A 121 7.96 -11.63 5.85
N PRO A 122 8.87 -10.73 6.18
CA PRO A 122 10.01 -11.10 7.01
C PRO A 122 9.48 -11.91 8.19
N GLN A 123 10.19 -12.96 8.61
CA GLN A 123 9.77 -13.84 9.72
C GLN A 123 9.38 -13.04 10.99
N ASP A 124 9.85 -11.80 11.09
CA ASP A 124 9.68 -10.89 12.21
C ASP A 124 8.45 -9.96 12.10
N LEU A 125 7.68 -10.01 11.00
CA LEU A 125 6.51 -9.15 10.80
C LEU A 125 5.20 -9.94 10.84
N SER A 126 4.45 -9.76 11.92
CA SER A 126 3.10 -10.27 12.05
C SER A 126 2.06 -9.23 11.60
N ILE A 127 0.88 -9.70 11.17
CA ILE A 127 -0.29 -8.83 10.96
C ILE A 127 -0.61 -8.00 12.21
N GLN A 128 -0.46 -8.58 13.42
CA GLN A 128 -0.69 -7.86 14.67
C GLN A 128 0.25 -6.66 14.82
N THR A 129 1.54 -6.84 14.50
CA THR A 129 2.54 -5.76 14.51
C THR A 129 2.17 -4.64 13.56
N ILE A 130 1.72 -4.98 12.34
CA ILE A 130 1.28 -4.01 11.34
C ILE A 130 0.05 -3.22 11.84
N LEU A 131 -0.95 -3.91 12.39
CA LEU A 131 -2.17 -3.28 12.90
C LEU A 131 -1.90 -2.39 14.12
N GLN A 132 -0.97 -2.79 15.00
CA GLN A 132 -0.50 -2.00 16.13
C GLN A 132 0.21 -0.72 15.67
N GLU A 133 1.11 -0.82 14.69
CA GLU A 133 1.83 0.34 14.16
C GLU A 133 0.88 1.36 13.50
N LYS A 134 -0.11 0.87 12.74
CA LYS A 134 -1.16 1.72 12.12
C LYS A 134 -2.08 2.41 13.12
N SER A 135 -2.30 1.78 14.28
CA SER A 135 -3.13 2.32 15.36
C SER A 135 -2.35 3.20 16.33
N SER A 136 -1.01 3.13 16.30
CA SER A 136 -0.15 3.96 17.14
C SER A 136 -0.21 5.41 16.65
N PRO A 137 -0.41 6.40 17.56
CA PRO A 137 -0.41 7.80 17.16
C PRO A 137 0.86 8.12 16.36
N SER A 138 0.72 8.93 15.33
CA SER A 138 1.87 9.49 14.61
C SER A 138 2.64 10.31 15.62
N GLY A 139 3.68 9.72 16.21
CA GLY A 139 4.56 10.45 17.12
C GLY A 139 5.03 11.70 16.40
N SER A 140 4.66 12.86 16.91
CA SER A 140 5.16 14.15 16.48
C SER A 140 6.68 14.07 16.56
N ARG A 141 7.35 13.78 15.43
CA ARG A 141 8.73 14.21 15.27
C ARG A 141 8.65 15.72 15.13
N GLU A 142 8.57 16.40 16.27
CA GLU A 142 9.06 17.76 16.38
C GLU A 142 10.49 17.71 15.81
N ILE A 143 10.65 18.30 14.64
CA ILE A 143 11.95 18.71 14.14
C ILE A 143 12.42 19.73 15.19
N ARG A 144 13.21 19.28 16.17
CA ARG A 144 13.99 20.19 16.99
C ARG A 144 14.95 20.88 16.02
N ALA A 145 14.57 22.09 15.62
CA ALA A 145 15.50 23.01 15.00
C ALA A 145 16.68 23.16 15.97
N CYS A 146 17.85 22.70 15.57
CA CYS A 146 19.10 23.14 16.19
C CYS A 146 19.17 24.65 15.94
N GLN A 147 18.96 25.45 16.98
CA GLN A 147 19.42 26.82 16.99
C GLN A 147 20.88 26.81 17.44
N ILE A 148 21.70 27.47 16.62
CA ILE A 148 23.13 27.74 16.79
C ILE A 148 23.30 28.81 17.87
#